data_AF-A0A1B8S980-F1
#
_entry.id   AF-A0A1B8S980-F1
#
_cell.length_a   1.000
_cell.length_b   1.000
_cell.length_c   1.000
_cell.angle_alpha   90.00
_cell.angle_beta   90.00
_cell.angle_gamma   90.00
#
_symmetry.space_group_name_H-M   'P 1'
#
loop_
_entity.id
_entity.type
_entity.pdbx_description
1 polymer ?
#
loop_
_entity_poly.entity_id
_entity_poly.type
_entity_poly.pdbx_seq_one_letter_code
_entity_poly.pdbx_strand_id
1 'polypeptide(L)'
;AQGHGRFVFISSSAGMFGQPLEAHYAAAKAGLVGLSNVIAIEGAPHGIRSNTVLPFGVSRMVTDTIGDPNAIAEAGFLQAIRPELVVAIVVYLASRDCAVTHRNYSACAGRFARVFVGLGRGWLSESGGDPTADDIAAHLAQVSATDPFTVPDSIFDEVFVVCDRLGITR
;
A
#
# COMPACT_ATOMS: atom_id res chain seq x y z
N ALA A 1 6.32 -18.59 24.38
CA ALA A 1 6.48 -18.30 22.94
C ALA A 1 7.57 -17.24 22.74
N GLN A 2 8.18 -17.14 21.55
CA GLN A 2 9.35 -16.27 21.25
C GLN A 2 9.10 -14.75 21.29
N GLY A 3 7.84 -14.27 21.28
CA GLY A 3 7.50 -12.84 21.45
C GLY A 3 8.04 -11.88 20.38
N HIS A 4 8.37 -12.40 19.19
CA HIS A 4 9.02 -11.64 18.13
C HIS A 4 8.79 -12.24 16.75
N GLY A 5 8.49 -11.41 15.76
CA GLY A 5 8.50 -11.79 14.34
C GLY A 5 8.60 -10.58 13.41
N ARG A 6 9.19 -10.75 12.23
CA ARG A 6 9.29 -9.73 11.18
C ARG A 6 8.94 -10.34 9.84
N PHE A 7 7.85 -9.88 9.24
CA PHE A 7 7.43 -10.23 7.89
C PHE A 7 7.71 -9.06 6.96
N VAL A 8 8.37 -9.36 5.84
CA VAL A 8 8.60 -8.42 4.74
C VAL A 8 8.09 -9.05 3.47
N PHE A 9 6.95 -8.58 2.98
CA PHE A 9 6.37 -9.06 1.74
C PHE A 9 6.89 -8.23 0.55
N ILE A 10 7.12 -8.90 -0.58
CA ILE A 10 7.52 -8.24 -1.83
C ILE A 10 6.31 -8.09 -2.74
N SER A 11 5.64 -6.94 -2.62
CA SER A 11 4.56 -6.53 -3.52
C SER A 11 5.14 -5.87 -4.79
N SER A 12 4.36 -5.04 -5.47
CA SER A 12 4.77 -4.29 -6.65
C SER A 12 3.91 -3.05 -6.82
N SER A 13 4.51 -2.01 -7.42
CA SER A 13 3.79 -0.84 -7.90
C SER A 13 2.72 -1.24 -8.94
N ALA A 14 2.92 -2.32 -9.70
CA ALA A 14 1.90 -2.86 -10.60
C ALA A 14 0.63 -3.30 -9.86
N GLY A 15 0.76 -3.80 -8.63
CA GLY A 15 -0.39 -4.20 -7.80
C GLY A 15 -1.10 -3.01 -7.14
N MET A 16 -0.38 -1.93 -6.84
CA MET A 16 -0.96 -0.75 -6.17
C MET A 16 -1.44 0.34 -7.12
N PHE A 17 -0.77 0.53 -8.25
CA PHE A 17 -1.01 1.62 -9.20
C PHE A 17 -1.49 1.11 -10.56
N GLY A 18 -1.39 -0.20 -10.82
CA GLY A 18 -1.72 -0.83 -12.09
C GLY A 18 -0.54 -0.92 -13.05
N GLN A 19 -0.53 -1.97 -13.86
CA GLN A 19 0.36 -2.16 -15.00
C GLN A 19 -0.41 -2.88 -16.12
N PRO A 20 -0.39 -2.38 -17.37
CA PRO A 20 -1.07 -3.04 -18.48
C PRO A 20 -0.62 -4.50 -18.66
N LEU A 21 -1.55 -5.36 -19.11
CA LEU A 21 -1.31 -6.77 -19.46
C LEU A 21 -0.89 -7.69 -18.30
N GLU A 22 -0.95 -7.21 -17.05
CA GLU A 22 -0.48 -7.93 -15.87
C GLU A 22 -1.54 -8.15 -14.79
N ALA A 23 -2.82 -8.27 -15.16
CA ALA A 23 -3.93 -8.36 -14.19
C ALA A 23 -3.74 -9.44 -13.11
N HIS A 24 -3.23 -10.62 -13.50
CA HIS A 24 -2.94 -11.74 -12.59
C HIS A 24 -1.79 -11.41 -11.61
N TYR A 25 -0.74 -10.78 -12.12
CA TYR A 25 0.40 -10.34 -11.30
C TYR A 25 -0.01 -9.20 -10.36
N ALA A 26 -0.75 -8.21 -10.86
CA ALA A 26 -1.28 -7.11 -10.07
C ALA A 26 -2.17 -7.61 -8.92
N ALA A 27 -3.11 -8.52 -9.20
CA ALA A 27 -3.96 -9.13 -8.18
C ALA A 27 -3.15 -9.87 -7.12
N ALA A 28 -2.19 -10.71 -7.52
CA ALA A 28 -1.34 -11.44 -6.59
C ALA A 28 -0.50 -10.50 -5.71
N LYS A 29 0.10 -9.46 -6.30
CA LYS A 29 0.94 -8.49 -5.57
C LYS A 29 0.12 -7.57 -4.66
N ALA A 30 -1.08 -7.18 -5.06
CA ALA A 30 -2.01 -6.45 -4.20
C ALA A 30 -2.48 -7.33 -3.02
N GLY A 31 -2.73 -8.62 -3.26
CA GLY A 31 -3.13 -9.58 -2.20
C GLY A 31 -2.09 -9.69 -1.07
N LEU A 32 -0.80 -9.54 -1.38
CA LEU A 32 0.26 -9.51 -0.35
C LEU A 32 0.13 -8.31 0.61
N VAL A 33 -0.39 -7.17 0.14
CA VAL A 33 -0.64 -6.01 1.00
C VAL A 33 -1.77 -6.33 1.97
N GLY A 34 -2.87 -6.90 1.48
CA GLY A 34 -3.99 -7.34 2.34
C GLY A 34 -3.56 -8.37 3.39
N LEU A 35 -2.76 -9.37 2.99
CA LEU A 35 -2.17 -10.34 3.92
C LEU A 35 -1.27 -9.67 4.97
N SER A 36 -0.40 -8.75 4.53
CA SER A 36 0.48 -8.02 5.45
C SER A 36 -0.32 -7.21 6.47
N ASN A 37 -1.44 -6.60 6.05
CA ASN A 37 -2.31 -5.82 6.91
C ASN A 37 -2.89 -6.64 8.06
N VAL A 38 -3.47 -7.82 7.74
CA VAL A 38 -4.04 -8.72 8.75
C VAL A 38 -2.95 -9.22 9.71
N ILE A 39 -1.78 -9.64 9.21
CA ILE A 39 -0.67 -10.08 10.06
C ILE A 39 -0.19 -8.95 10.98
N ALA A 40 -0.17 -7.70 10.52
CA ALA A 40 0.23 -6.57 11.35
C ALA A 40 -0.73 -6.35 12.54
N ILE A 41 -2.03 -6.50 12.31
CA ILE A 41 -3.08 -6.34 13.34
C ILE A 41 -3.04 -7.52 14.32
N GLU A 42 -3.15 -8.76 13.82
CA GLU A 42 -3.18 -9.96 14.65
C GLU A 42 -1.83 -10.22 15.35
N GLY A 43 -0.73 -9.83 14.71
CA GLY A 43 0.62 -10.04 15.22
C GLY A 43 1.07 -9.03 16.28
N ALA A 44 0.41 -7.88 16.38
CA ALA A 44 0.83 -6.80 17.29
C ALA A 44 0.94 -7.25 18.76
N PRO A 45 -0.04 -7.96 19.35
CA PRO A 45 0.05 -8.47 20.73
C PRO A 45 1.20 -9.45 20.96
N HIS A 46 1.75 -10.03 19.89
CA HIS A 46 2.79 -11.06 19.92
C HIS A 46 4.19 -10.53 19.56
N GLY A 47 4.35 -9.21 19.40
CA GLY A 47 5.63 -8.61 18.97
C GLY A 47 5.98 -8.90 17.51
N ILE A 48 4.98 -9.31 16.70
CA ILE A 48 5.11 -9.58 15.27
C ILE A 48 4.80 -8.29 14.51
N ARG A 49 5.67 -7.96 13.55
CA ARG A 49 5.51 -6.81 12.65
C ARG A 49 5.47 -7.29 11.22
N SER A 50 4.64 -6.67 10.40
CA SER A 50 4.47 -7.02 8.99
C SER A 50 4.45 -5.76 8.16
N ASN A 51 5.29 -5.73 7.13
CA ASN A 51 5.41 -4.61 6.20
C ASN A 51 5.60 -5.15 4.78
N THR A 52 5.39 -4.27 3.79
CA THR A 52 5.52 -4.61 2.38
C THR A 52 6.51 -3.67 1.69
N VAL A 53 7.26 -4.21 0.73
CA VAL A 53 8.13 -3.44 -0.17
C VAL A 53 7.63 -3.59 -1.60
N LEU A 54 7.57 -2.47 -2.32
CA LEU A 54 7.32 -2.35 -3.75
C LEU A 54 8.64 -2.00 -4.44
N PRO A 55 9.47 -3.00 -4.78
CA PRO A 55 10.78 -2.77 -5.36
C PRO A 55 10.67 -2.37 -6.84
N PHE A 56 11.62 -1.55 -7.28
CA PHE A 56 11.99 -1.41 -8.68
C PHE A 56 13.45 -1.81 -8.83
N GLY A 57 13.71 -2.82 -9.66
CA GLY A 57 15.04 -3.35 -9.89
C GLY A 57 15.11 -4.07 -11.24
N VAL A 58 16.17 -3.85 -12.02
CA VAL A 58 16.43 -4.69 -13.19
C VAL A 58 16.80 -6.08 -12.73
N SER A 59 16.09 -7.07 -13.24
CA SER A 59 16.39 -8.48 -13.06
C SER A 59 16.03 -9.22 -14.34
N ARG A 60 16.31 -10.52 -14.37
CA ARG A 60 15.90 -11.39 -15.49
C ARG A 60 14.42 -11.24 -15.85
N MET A 61 13.55 -11.09 -14.83
CA MET A 61 12.12 -10.85 -15.05
C MET A 61 11.85 -9.58 -15.90
N VAL A 62 12.56 -8.48 -15.62
CA VAL A 62 12.40 -7.22 -16.35
C VAL A 62 12.99 -7.34 -17.76
N THR A 63 14.14 -7.99 -17.90
CA THR A 63 14.78 -8.15 -19.21
C THR A 63 14.00 -9.08 -20.13
N ASP A 64 13.39 -10.14 -19.59
CA ASP A 64 12.53 -11.07 -20.34
C ASP A 64 11.26 -10.35 -20.85
N THR A 65 10.74 -9.38 -20.09
CA THR A 65 9.61 -8.53 -20.52
C THR A 65 9.99 -7.56 -21.64
N ILE A 66 11.20 -6.98 -21.59
CA ILE A 66 11.66 -6.00 -22.60
C ILE A 66 12.05 -6.71 -23.91
N GLY A 67 12.59 -7.94 -23.84
CA GLY A 67 12.86 -8.80 -24.99
C GLY A 67 14.00 -8.37 -25.92
N ASP A 68 14.35 -7.08 -25.95
CA ASP A 68 15.44 -6.51 -26.76
C ASP A 68 16.64 -6.07 -25.90
N PRO A 69 17.80 -6.75 -26.01
CA PRO A 69 19.04 -6.38 -25.33
C PRO A 69 19.53 -4.95 -25.63
N ASN A 70 19.28 -4.43 -26.83
CA ASN A 70 19.71 -3.08 -27.21
C ASN A 70 18.86 -2.02 -26.51
N ALA A 71 17.54 -2.25 -26.40
CA ALA A 71 16.64 -1.40 -25.64
C ALA A 71 17.01 -1.34 -24.15
N ILE A 72 17.55 -2.44 -23.60
CA ILE A 72 18.04 -2.48 -22.21
C ILE A 72 19.31 -1.66 -22.04
N ALA A 73 20.23 -1.74 -23.00
CA ALA A 73 21.51 -1.03 -22.96
C ALA A 73 21.34 0.49 -23.13
N GLU A 74 20.38 0.92 -23.94
CA GLU A 74 20.10 2.34 -24.22
C GLU A 74 19.19 3.01 -23.17
N ALA A 75 18.44 2.21 -22.38
CA ALA A 75 17.55 2.72 -21.35
C ALA A 75 18.32 3.14 -20.08
N GLY A 76 18.76 4.39 -20.02
CA GLY A 76 19.47 4.96 -18.86
C GLY A 76 18.75 4.79 -17.52
N PHE A 77 17.42 4.71 -17.49
CA PHE A 77 16.67 4.46 -16.26
C PHE A 77 16.87 3.04 -15.71
N LEU A 78 17.10 2.04 -16.56
CA LEU A 78 17.39 0.66 -16.15
C LEU A 78 18.71 0.59 -15.38
N GLN A 79 19.70 1.39 -15.78
CA GLN A 79 20.97 1.51 -15.06
C GLN A 79 20.79 2.16 -13.67
N ALA A 80 19.79 3.03 -13.51
CA ALA A 80 19.51 3.69 -12.24
C ALA A 80 18.81 2.77 -11.22
N ILE A 81 18.03 1.79 -11.68
CA ILE A 81 17.24 0.89 -10.82
C ILE A 81 17.97 -0.43 -10.54
N ARG A 82 19.16 -0.37 -9.94
CA ARG A 82 19.89 -1.57 -9.54
C ARG A 82 19.20 -2.28 -8.36
N PRO A 83 19.01 -3.61 -8.39
CA PRO A 83 18.29 -4.33 -7.34
C PRO A 83 18.96 -4.22 -5.96
N GLU A 84 20.28 -4.01 -5.89
CA GLU A 84 21.02 -3.82 -4.64
C GLU A 84 20.53 -2.59 -3.87
N LEU A 85 20.00 -1.58 -4.57
CA LEU A 85 19.48 -0.35 -3.96
C LEU A 85 18.18 -0.57 -3.16
N VAL A 86 17.57 -1.75 -3.25
CA VAL A 86 16.37 -2.12 -2.48
C VAL A 86 16.75 -2.89 -1.19
N VAL A 87 17.94 -3.48 -1.12
CA VAL A 87 18.33 -4.39 -0.02
C VAL A 87 18.25 -3.71 1.34
N ALA A 88 18.67 -2.45 1.44
CA ALA A 88 18.72 -1.72 2.71
C ALA A 88 17.37 -1.66 3.43
N ILE A 89 16.27 -1.33 2.71
CA ILE A 89 14.95 -1.24 3.35
C ILE A 89 14.41 -2.63 3.73
N VAL A 90 14.68 -3.66 2.93
CA VAL A 90 14.26 -5.03 3.24
C VAL A 90 14.96 -5.54 4.50
N VAL A 91 16.29 -5.36 4.58
CA VAL A 91 17.09 -5.73 5.76
C VAL A 91 16.63 -4.96 6.99
N TYR A 92 16.40 -3.65 6.87
CA TYR A 92 15.90 -2.86 7.98
C TYR A 92 14.55 -3.37 8.47
N LEU A 93 13.56 -3.58 7.59
CA LEU A 93 12.22 -4.04 7.98
C LEU A 93 12.23 -5.45 8.60
N ALA A 94 13.18 -6.30 8.19
CA ALA A 94 13.40 -7.63 8.76
C ALA A 94 14.20 -7.62 10.07
N SER A 95 14.80 -6.50 10.44
CA SER A 95 15.65 -6.38 11.63
C SER A 95 14.86 -6.31 12.94
N ARG A 96 15.54 -6.55 14.06
CA ARG A 96 14.97 -6.37 15.40
C ARG A 96 14.60 -4.90 15.67
N ASP A 97 15.40 -3.98 15.14
CA ASP A 97 15.29 -2.53 15.35
C ASP A 97 14.10 -1.89 14.63
N CYS A 98 13.54 -2.57 13.63
CA CYS A 98 12.33 -2.10 12.95
C CYS A 98 11.16 -2.00 13.93
N ALA A 99 10.79 -0.78 14.30
CA ALA A 99 9.64 -0.48 15.16
C ALA A 99 8.32 -0.41 14.39
N VAL A 100 8.37 -0.26 13.07
CA VAL A 100 7.19 -0.04 12.22
C VAL A 100 6.50 -1.35 11.85
N THR A 101 5.18 -1.29 11.77
CA THR A 101 4.31 -2.35 11.24
C THR A 101 3.21 -1.68 10.43
N HIS A 102 2.52 -2.42 9.58
CA HIS A 102 1.37 -1.91 8.83
C HIS A 102 1.76 -0.80 7.83
N ARG A 103 2.90 -0.98 7.13
CA ARG A 103 3.42 -0.01 6.15
C ARG A 103 3.80 -0.67 4.84
N ASN A 104 3.58 0.07 3.75
CA ASN A 104 4.05 -0.28 2.41
C ASN A 104 5.11 0.75 1.99
N TYR A 105 6.23 0.30 1.43
CA TYR A 105 7.32 1.17 1.00
C TYR A 105 7.67 0.94 -0.46
N SER A 106 7.66 2.00 -1.25
CA SER A 106 8.26 1.99 -2.58
C SER A 106 9.76 2.24 -2.48
N ALA A 107 10.56 1.39 -3.14
CA ALA A 107 12.02 1.48 -3.20
C ALA A 107 12.48 1.44 -4.65
N CYS A 108 13.07 2.53 -5.14
CA CYS A 108 13.48 2.67 -6.54
C CYS A 108 14.69 3.61 -6.64
N ALA A 109 15.76 3.19 -7.32
CA ALA A 109 16.94 4.02 -7.58
C ALA A 109 17.53 4.73 -6.34
N GLY A 110 17.48 4.08 -5.17
CA GLY A 110 17.94 4.66 -3.89
C GLY A 110 16.96 5.61 -3.20
N ARG A 111 15.81 5.90 -3.80
CA ARG A 111 14.69 6.60 -3.16
C ARG A 111 13.77 5.61 -2.45
N PHE A 112 13.41 5.93 -1.22
CA PHE A 112 12.44 5.22 -0.40
C PHE A 112 11.27 6.15 -0.07
N ALA A 113 10.02 5.69 -0.21
CA ALA A 113 8.85 6.45 0.24
C ALA A 113 7.74 5.51 0.69
N ARG A 114 6.90 6.00 1.60
CA ARG A 114 5.69 5.29 2.02
C ARG A 114 4.63 5.33 0.92
N VAL A 115 4.05 4.18 0.63
CA VAL A 115 2.80 4.03 -0.13
C VAL A 115 1.71 3.73 0.90
N PHE A 116 0.57 4.42 0.81
CA PHE A 116 -0.51 4.28 1.78
C PHE A 116 -1.87 4.40 1.10
N VAL A 117 -2.89 3.84 1.75
CA VAL A 117 -4.29 4.05 1.40
C VAL A 117 -4.80 5.13 2.35
N GLY A 118 -5.17 6.27 1.78
CA GLY A 118 -5.85 7.34 2.52
C GLY A 118 -7.36 7.23 2.31
N LEU A 119 -8.12 7.44 3.38
CA LEU A 119 -9.57 7.57 3.31
C LEU A 119 -9.93 9.05 3.38
N GLY A 120 -10.49 9.58 2.30
CA GLY A 120 -10.95 10.97 2.24
C GLY A 120 -12.13 11.19 3.20
N ARG A 121 -12.31 12.44 3.65
CA ARG A 121 -13.43 12.80 4.55
C ARG A 121 -14.80 12.45 3.95
N GLY A 122 -14.97 12.64 2.64
CA GLY A 122 -16.19 12.32 1.93
C GLY A 122 -17.43 13.12 2.35
N TRP A 123 -18.53 12.87 1.64
CA TRP A 123 -19.85 13.41 1.96
C TRP A 123 -20.61 12.47 2.90
N LEU A 124 -21.37 13.03 3.83
CA LEU A 124 -22.28 12.30 4.71
C LEU A 124 -23.67 12.91 4.49
N SER A 125 -24.66 12.08 4.17
CA SER A 125 -26.02 12.56 3.90
C SER A 125 -26.62 13.22 5.13
N GLU A 126 -27.08 14.46 4.98
CA GLU A 126 -27.79 15.21 6.02
C GLU A 126 -29.31 15.01 5.85
N SER A 127 -29.83 13.81 6.13
CA SER A 127 -31.27 13.60 6.33
C SER A 127 -31.58 12.16 6.78
N GLY A 128 -32.65 11.99 7.55
CA GLY A 128 -33.11 10.68 8.06
C GLY A 128 -33.71 9.74 6.99
N GLY A 129 -33.34 9.92 5.72
CA GLY A 129 -33.73 9.07 4.59
C GLY A 129 -32.51 8.50 3.86
N ASP A 130 -32.75 7.50 3.01
CA ASP A 130 -31.68 6.81 2.29
C ASP A 130 -31.08 7.68 1.17
N PRO A 131 -29.74 7.80 1.07
CA PRO A 131 -29.10 8.56 -0.01
C PRO A 131 -29.37 7.93 -1.38
N THR A 132 -29.57 8.78 -2.39
CA THR A 132 -29.82 8.36 -3.78
C THR A 132 -28.58 8.47 -4.67
N ALA A 133 -28.64 7.88 -5.87
CA ALA A 133 -27.59 8.05 -6.88
C ALA A 133 -27.45 9.51 -7.34
N ASP A 134 -28.55 10.27 -7.37
CA ASP A 134 -28.55 11.69 -7.71
C ASP A 134 -27.86 12.52 -6.63
N ASP A 135 -28.03 12.16 -5.35
CA ASP A 135 -27.30 12.80 -4.25
C ASP A 135 -25.78 12.56 -4.39
N ILE A 136 -25.37 11.34 -4.75
CA ILE A 136 -23.96 11.05 -5.02
C ILE A 136 -23.44 11.87 -6.20
N ALA A 137 -24.20 11.98 -7.29
CA ALA A 137 -23.81 12.80 -8.44
C ALA A 137 -23.66 14.27 -8.06
N ALA A 138 -24.59 14.81 -7.25
CA ALA A 138 -24.57 16.17 -6.75
C ALA A 138 -23.37 16.45 -5.81
N HIS A 139 -22.90 15.45 -5.08
CA HIS A 139 -21.83 15.58 -4.10
C HIS A 139 -20.52 14.88 -4.51
N LEU A 140 -20.38 14.45 -5.78
CA LEU A 140 -19.26 13.62 -6.23
C LEU A 140 -17.90 14.30 -6.01
N ALA A 141 -17.85 15.62 -6.07
CA ALA A 141 -16.64 16.39 -5.77
C ALA A 141 -16.19 16.22 -4.31
N GLN A 142 -17.12 16.17 -3.35
CA GLN A 142 -16.82 15.92 -1.94
C GLN A 142 -16.47 14.45 -1.69
N VAL A 143 -17.20 13.52 -2.34
CA VAL A 143 -16.94 12.08 -2.25
C VAL A 143 -15.56 11.71 -2.80
N SER A 144 -15.13 12.36 -3.88
CA SER A 144 -13.85 12.07 -4.56
C SER A 144 -12.68 12.90 -4.04
N ALA A 145 -12.91 13.77 -3.05
CA ALA A 145 -11.86 14.63 -2.50
C ALA A 145 -10.79 13.78 -1.81
N THR A 146 -9.52 14.05 -2.14
CA THR A 146 -8.36 13.38 -1.55
C THR A 146 -7.80 14.09 -0.31
N ASP A 147 -8.33 15.26 0.02
CA ASP A 147 -7.97 16.04 1.21
C ASP A 147 -9.23 16.68 1.86
N PRO A 148 -9.33 16.72 3.20
CA PRO A 148 -8.45 16.04 4.14
C PRO A 148 -8.68 14.52 4.12
N PHE A 149 -7.64 13.76 4.46
CA PHE A 149 -7.69 12.29 4.56
C PHE A 149 -7.24 11.78 5.93
N THR A 150 -7.69 10.57 6.28
CA THR A 150 -7.13 9.76 7.36
C THR A 150 -6.40 8.56 6.78
N VAL A 151 -5.53 7.92 7.57
CA VAL A 151 -4.90 6.65 7.20
C VAL A 151 -5.34 5.62 8.22
N PRO A 152 -6.39 4.84 7.94
CA PRO A 152 -6.92 3.87 8.88
C PRO A 152 -5.95 2.70 9.08
N ASP A 153 -5.80 2.25 10.33
CA ASP A 153 -5.07 1.04 10.69
C ASP A 153 -5.99 -0.19 10.73
N SER A 154 -7.30 0.00 10.86
CA SER A 154 -8.28 -1.08 10.75
C SER A 154 -9.60 -0.60 10.14
N ILE A 155 -10.47 -1.55 9.75
CA ILE A 155 -11.83 -1.24 9.29
C ILE A 155 -12.66 -0.51 10.34
N PHE A 156 -12.35 -0.65 11.62
CA PHE A 156 -13.10 0.01 12.70
C PHE A 156 -12.79 1.50 12.78
N ASP A 157 -11.59 1.92 12.37
CA ASP A 157 -11.20 3.33 12.40
C ASP A 157 -12.09 4.16 11.45
N GLU A 158 -12.43 3.59 10.29
CA GLU A 158 -13.40 4.18 9.37
C GLU A 158 -14.78 4.32 10.01
N VAL A 159 -15.30 3.24 10.60
CA VAL A 159 -16.62 3.23 11.24
C VAL A 159 -16.69 4.24 12.37
N PHE A 160 -15.68 4.31 13.23
CA PHE A 160 -15.67 5.23 14.36
C PHE A 160 -15.64 6.69 13.92
N VAL A 161 -14.88 7.04 12.87
CA VAL A 161 -14.89 8.40 12.30
C VAL A 161 -16.28 8.78 11.80
N VAL A 162 -17.03 7.84 11.22
CA VAL A 162 -18.41 8.08 10.78
C VAL A 162 -19.36 8.21 11.98
N CYS A 163 -19.24 7.33 12.98
CA CYS A 163 -20.04 7.40 14.22
C CYS A 163 -19.85 8.74 14.94
N ASP A 164 -18.61 9.23 15.04
CA ASP A 164 -18.30 10.54 15.65
C ASP A 164 -18.99 11.69 14.91
N ARG A 165 -19.03 11.65 13.57
CA ARG A 165 -19.75 12.65 12.76
C ARG A 165 -21.27 12.59 12.95
N LEU A 166 -21.79 11.42 13.30
CA LEU A 166 -23.20 11.20 13.63
C LEU A 166 -23.51 11.47 15.12
N GLY A 167 -22.51 11.80 15.94
CA GLY A 167 -22.68 11.98 17.39
C GLY A 167 -22.96 10.68 18.15
N ILE A 168 -22.60 9.52 17.57
CA ILE A 168 -22.77 8.20 18.19
C ILE A 168 -21.51 7.88 19.00
N THR A 169 -21.61 7.94 20.33
CA THR A 169 -20.51 7.59 21.24
C THR A 169 -20.19 6.09 21.23
N ARG A 170 -18.90 5.76 21.32
CA ARG A 170 -18.34 4.41 21.43
C ARG A 170 -18.74 3.67 22.70
#